data_AF-A0A2E4EU48-F1
#
_entry.id   AF-A0A2E4EU48-F1
#
_cell.length_a   1.000
_cell.length_b   1.000
_cell.length_c   1.000
_cell.angle_alpha   90.00
_cell.angle_beta   90.00
_cell.angle_gamma   90.00
#
_symmetry.space_group_name_H-M   'P 1'
#
loop_
_entity.id
_entity.type
_entity.pdbx_description
1 polymer ?
#
loop_
_entity_poly.entity_id
_entity_poly.type
_entity_poly.pdbx_seq_one_letter_code
_entity_poly.pdbx_strand_id
1 'polypeptide(L)'
;VGQEAMRQMELADDYPDVVVGCTGGGSNFAGLSFPFIGAKLRGEHDTRVVAVEPANCPSLTKGKYAYDFGDTGNLTPLVKMHTLGSSFLPPASHAGGLRYHGMAPLVSQLVELGEIAPTAYTQTECFDAGITFARAEGIVPAPEANHAVKGAITEAMRCKEEGVSRAILFNLCGHGYFDMQAYTDYNAGKLEDHAYDESEVAMALAGLPSVA
;
A
#
# COMPACT_ATOMS: atom_id res chain seq x y z
N VAL A 1 2.62 -16.43 -2.41
CA VAL A 1 1.52 -15.58 -1.90
C VAL A 1 0.28 -15.67 -2.78
N GLY A 2 0.13 -14.91 -3.87
CA GLY A 2 -1.14 -14.84 -4.60
C GLY A 2 -1.61 -16.16 -5.22
N GLN A 3 -0.68 -16.98 -5.75
CA GLN A 3 -1.02 -18.32 -6.26
C GLN A 3 -1.52 -19.25 -5.15
N GLU A 4 -0.91 -19.18 -3.96
CA GLU A 4 -1.35 -19.94 -2.79
C GLU A 4 -2.72 -19.45 -2.32
N ALA A 5 -2.93 -18.12 -2.29
CA ALA A 5 -4.19 -17.50 -1.92
C ALA A 5 -5.33 -17.91 -2.87
N MET A 6 -5.12 -17.91 -4.19
CA MET A 6 -6.12 -18.42 -5.14
C MET A 6 -6.50 -19.87 -4.81
N ARG A 7 -5.51 -20.73 -4.54
CA ARG A 7 -5.79 -22.13 -4.19
C ARG A 7 -6.52 -22.27 -2.85
N GLN A 8 -6.22 -21.41 -1.88
CA GLN A 8 -6.90 -21.39 -0.59
C GLN A 8 -8.36 -20.92 -0.70
N MET A 9 -8.62 -19.93 -1.56
CA MET A 9 -9.98 -19.46 -1.86
C MET A 9 -10.81 -20.56 -2.54
N GLU A 10 -10.24 -21.28 -3.52
CA GLU A 10 -10.89 -22.44 -4.13
C GLU A 10 -11.24 -23.54 -3.10
N LEU A 11 -10.35 -23.81 -2.13
CA LEU A 11 -10.62 -24.77 -1.06
C LEU A 11 -11.74 -24.33 -0.11
N ALA A 12 -11.98 -23.02 -0.03
CA ALA A 12 -13.07 -22.42 0.74
C ALA A 12 -14.37 -22.29 -0.05
N ASP A 13 -14.41 -22.72 -1.32
CA ASP A 13 -15.54 -22.53 -2.25
C ASP A 13 -15.94 -21.04 -2.38
N ASP A 14 -14.95 -20.15 -2.41
CA ASP A 14 -15.14 -18.70 -2.45
C ASP A 14 -14.14 -18.01 -3.42
N TYR A 15 -14.40 -16.75 -3.76
CA TYR A 15 -13.50 -15.92 -4.58
C TYR A 15 -13.58 -14.44 -4.15
N PRO A 16 -12.45 -13.70 -4.04
CA PRO A 16 -12.50 -12.36 -3.48
C PRO A 16 -13.11 -11.35 -4.46
N ASP A 17 -14.15 -10.64 -3.99
CA ASP A 17 -14.66 -9.44 -4.67
C ASP A 17 -13.65 -8.28 -4.59
N VAL A 18 -12.90 -8.21 -3.48
CA VAL A 18 -11.91 -7.17 -3.22
C VAL A 18 -10.60 -7.78 -2.73
N VAL A 19 -9.49 -7.35 -3.33
CA VAL A 19 -8.12 -7.64 -2.86
C VAL A 19 -7.46 -6.35 -2.38
N VAL A 20 -6.99 -6.34 -1.14
CA VAL A 20 -6.37 -5.17 -0.51
C VAL A 20 -4.92 -5.49 -0.12
N GLY A 21 -4.00 -4.56 -0.33
CA GLY A 21 -2.65 -4.71 0.20
C GLY A 21 -1.91 -3.39 0.34
N CYS A 22 -0.95 -3.37 1.26
CA CYS A 22 -0.14 -2.20 1.52
C CYS A 22 1.04 -2.08 0.54
N THR A 23 1.41 -0.86 0.17
CA THR A 23 2.45 -0.60 -0.84
C THR A 23 3.54 0.32 -0.32
N GLY A 24 4.77 -0.22 -0.23
CA GLY A 24 6.01 0.54 -0.06
C GLY A 24 6.69 0.69 -1.42
N GLY A 25 7.43 -0.34 -1.84
CA GLY A 25 7.83 -0.51 -3.25
C GLY A 25 6.91 -1.42 -4.07
N GLY A 26 5.87 -1.99 -3.44
CA GLY A 26 4.80 -2.74 -4.13
C GLY A 26 5.00 -4.25 -4.29
N SER A 27 6.14 -4.82 -3.87
CA SER A 27 6.42 -6.25 -4.07
C SER A 27 5.44 -7.20 -3.36
N ASN A 28 5.15 -6.96 -2.07
CA ASN A 28 4.19 -7.78 -1.30
C ASN A 28 2.78 -7.68 -1.89
N PHE A 29 2.37 -6.47 -2.28
CA PHE A 29 1.08 -6.19 -2.88
C PHE A 29 0.94 -6.89 -4.23
N ALA A 30 1.91 -6.71 -5.14
CA ALA A 30 1.93 -7.38 -6.43
C ALA A 30 1.96 -8.91 -6.28
N GLY A 31 2.74 -9.41 -5.32
CA GLY A 31 2.84 -10.82 -5.00
C GLY A 31 1.51 -11.44 -4.59
N LEU A 32 0.62 -10.69 -3.91
CA LEU A 32 -0.75 -11.12 -3.64
C LEU A 32 -1.67 -10.90 -4.85
N SER A 33 -1.69 -9.69 -5.40
CA SER A 33 -2.77 -9.22 -6.28
C SER A 33 -2.62 -9.62 -7.74
N PHE A 34 -1.40 -9.80 -8.26
CA PHE A 34 -1.19 -10.05 -9.70
C PHE A 34 -1.88 -11.30 -10.23
N PRO A 35 -1.94 -12.43 -9.50
CA PRO A 35 -2.74 -13.57 -9.95
C PRO A 35 -4.23 -13.25 -10.13
N PHE A 36 -4.83 -12.47 -9.23
CA PHE A 36 -6.23 -12.03 -9.31
C PHE A 36 -6.45 -11.02 -10.45
N ILE A 37 -5.54 -10.04 -10.60
CA ILE A 37 -5.55 -9.11 -11.75
C ILE A 37 -5.42 -9.91 -13.06
N GLY A 38 -4.55 -10.91 -13.10
CA GLY A 38 -4.38 -11.76 -14.27
C GLY A 38 -5.66 -12.51 -14.65
N ALA A 39 -6.39 -13.05 -13.66
CA ALA A 39 -7.69 -13.68 -13.89
C ALA A 39 -8.72 -12.68 -14.45
N LYS A 40 -8.73 -11.46 -13.92
CA LYS A 40 -9.57 -10.36 -14.42
C LYS A 40 -9.27 -9.98 -15.85
N LEU A 41 -7.99 -9.79 -16.20
CA LEU A 41 -7.57 -9.45 -17.55
C LEU A 41 -7.86 -10.57 -18.58
N ARG A 42 -8.01 -11.81 -18.14
CA ARG A 42 -8.45 -12.94 -18.97
C ARG A 42 -9.97 -13.11 -19.03
N GLY A 43 -10.73 -12.31 -18.29
CA GLY A 43 -12.19 -12.39 -18.23
C GLY A 43 -12.72 -13.56 -17.40
N GLU A 44 -11.92 -14.10 -16.48
CA GLU A 44 -12.29 -15.26 -15.65
C GLU A 44 -13.10 -14.83 -14.42
N HIS A 45 -12.66 -13.75 -13.75
CA HIS A 45 -13.27 -13.21 -12.54
C HIS A 45 -13.15 -11.70 -12.50
N ASP A 46 -14.10 -10.99 -11.86
CA ASP A 46 -13.99 -9.55 -11.66
C ASP A 46 -13.66 -9.23 -10.20
N THR A 47 -12.42 -8.82 -9.95
CA THR A 47 -11.94 -8.46 -8.60
C THR A 47 -11.48 -7.01 -8.58
N ARG A 48 -11.99 -6.24 -7.62
CA ARG A 48 -11.46 -4.91 -7.32
C ARG A 48 -10.14 -5.04 -6.57
N VAL A 49 -9.10 -4.34 -7.01
CA VAL A 49 -7.80 -4.34 -6.33
C VAL A 49 -7.49 -2.96 -5.74
N VAL A 50 -7.18 -2.91 -4.45
CA VAL A 50 -6.93 -1.67 -3.70
C VAL A 50 -5.50 -1.68 -3.16
N ALA A 51 -4.70 -0.72 -3.60
CA ALA A 51 -3.35 -0.47 -3.10
C ALA A 51 -3.41 0.60 -2.00
N VAL A 52 -2.88 0.31 -0.82
CA VAL A 52 -2.91 1.23 0.32
C VAL A 52 -1.51 1.70 0.68
N GLU A 53 -1.29 3.01 0.71
CA GLU A 53 0.01 3.62 0.99
C GLU A 53 -0.10 4.64 2.14
N PRO A 54 1.03 5.10 2.71
CA PRO A 54 0.99 6.14 3.73
C PRO A 54 0.74 7.52 3.10
N ALA A 55 -0.10 8.34 3.73
CA ALA A 55 -0.32 9.73 3.32
C ALA A 55 0.96 10.59 3.39
N ASN A 56 1.94 10.20 4.23
CA ASN A 56 3.26 10.84 4.34
C ASN A 56 4.24 10.42 3.23
N CYS A 57 4.01 9.30 2.53
CA CYS A 57 4.82 8.89 1.37
C CYS A 57 3.91 8.41 0.22
N PRO A 58 3.06 9.30 -0.33
CA PRO A 58 1.99 8.92 -1.24
C PRO A 58 2.46 8.78 -2.71
N SER A 59 3.31 7.79 -2.99
CA SER A 59 3.91 7.63 -4.32
C SER A 59 2.89 7.31 -5.41
N LEU A 60 1.87 6.50 -5.15
CA LEU A 60 0.82 6.16 -6.12
C LEU A 60 -0.29 7.21 -6.23
N THR A 61 -0.72 7.80 -5.12
CA THR A 61 -1.87 8.72 -5.09
C THR A 61 -1.49 10.16 -5.44
N LYS A 62 -0.23 10.55 -5.25
CA LYS A 62 0.26 11.92 -5.53
C LYS A 62 1.58 11.98 -6.30
N GLY A 63 2.35 10.89 -6.36
CA GLY A 63 3.61 10.86 -7.07
C GLY A 63 3.44 10.98 -8.59
N LYS A 64 4.53 11.33 -9.26
CA LYS A 64 4.55 11.53 -10.72
C LYS A 64 4.88 10.22 -11.43
N TYR A 65 4.14 9.88 -12.48
CA TYR A 65 4.49 8.76 -13.34
C TYR A 65 5.62 9.14 -14.32
N ALA A 66 6.87 8.89 -13.92
CA ALA A 66 8.09 9.35 -14.59
C ALA A 66 9.16 8.24 -14.67
N TYR A 67 10.22 8.49 -15.43
CA TYR A 67 11.44 7.69 -15.31
C TYR A 67 12.27 8.26 -14.16
N ASP A 68 12.73 7.39 -13.28
CA ASP A 68 13.55 7.75 -12.11
C ASP A 68 14.45 6.58 -11.74
N PHE A 69 15.41 6.82 -10.84
CA PHE A 69 16.22 5.78 -10.24
C PHE A 69 15.39 4.98 -9.22
N GLY A 70 15.55 3.66 -9.25
CA GLY A 70 14.96 2.74 -8.28
C GLY A 70 15.67 2.73 -6.93
N ASP A 71 16.76 3.45 -6.77
CA ASP A 71 17.49 3.59 -5.51
C ASP A 71 17.99 5.01 -5.32
N THR A 72 18.20 5.41 -4.06
CA THR A 72 18.67 6.75 -3.70
C THR A 72 20.15 6.98 -4.03
N GLY A 73 20.90 5.92 -4.36
CA GLY A 73 22.30 5.98 -4.80
C GLY A 73 22.45 6.13 -6.31
N ASN A 74 21.36 6.14 -7.06
CA ASN A 74 21.31 6.24 -8.52
C ASN A 74 22.14 5.18 -9.23
N LEU A 75 22.15 3.95 -8.72
CA LEU A 75 22.91 2.82 -9.26
C LEU A 75 22.07 1.91 -10.17
N THR A 76 20.76 1.88 -9.99
CA THR A 76 19.84 1.16 -10.88
C THR A 76 19.71 1.85 -12.24
N PRO A 77 19.33 1.13 -13.30
CA PRO A 77 18.79 1.76 -14.51
C PRO A 77 17.58 2.63 -14.19
N LEU A 78 17.27 3.59 -15.08
CA LEU A 78 16.03 4.34 -15.00
C LEU A 78 14.84 3.41 -15.25
N VAL A 79 13.84 3.49 -14.37
CA VAL A 79 12.61 2.71 -14.47
C VAL A 79 11.42 3.65 -14.55
N LYS A 80 10.44 3.32 -15.40
CA LYS A 80 9.19 4.07 -15.49
C LYS A 80 8.28 3.66 -14.33
N MET A 81 8.06 4.57 -13.39
CA MET A 81 7.27 4.32 -12.19
C MET A 81 6.59 5.59 -11.67
N HIS A 82 5.60 5.40 -10.81
CA HIS A 82 5.17 6.45 -9.89
C HIS A 82 6.30 6.73 -8.89
N THR A 83 6.63 8.00 -8.70
CA THR A 83 7.74 8.42 -7.85
C THR A 83 7.48 9.76 -7.16
N LEU A 84 7.98 9.91 -5.94
CA LEU A 84 8.13 11.19 -5.23
C LEU A 84 9.49 11.86 -5.53
N GLY A 85 10.34 11.22 -6.34
CA GLY A 85 11.73 11.57 -6.61
C GLY A 85 12.68 10.75 -5.74
N SER A 86 13.76 10.20 -6.32
CA SER A 86 14.78 9.39 -5.62
C SER A 86 15.52 10.11 -4.49
N SER A 87 15.42 11.44 -4.40
CA SER A 87 15.94 12.25 -3.30
C SER A 87 14.89 12.57 -2.21
N PHE A 88 13.64 12.11 -2.35
CA PHE A 88 12.60 12.31 -1.35
C PHE A 88 12.98 11.67 -0.02
N LEU A 89 12.76 12.40 1.07
CA LEU A 89 12.99 11.94 2.42
C LEU A 89 11.66 11.97 3.19
N PRO A 90 11.18 10.83 3.72
CA PRO A 90 10.02 10.80 4.60
C PRO A 90 10.24 11.66 5.86
N PRO A 91 9.17 12.22 6.45
CA PRO A 91 9.25 12.93 7.73
C PRO A 91 9.90 12.07 8.81
N ALA A 92 10.75 12.67 9.65
CA ALA A 92 11.47 11.95 10.72
C ALA A 92 10.53 11.30 11.77
N SER A 93 9.33 11.84 11.92
CA SER A 93 8.24 11.36 12.76
C SER A 93 7.43 10.21 12.15
N HIS A 94 7.72 9.81 10.91
CA HIS A 94 6.99 8.76 10.21
C HIS A 94 7.38 7.37 10.73
N ALA A 95 6.46 6.72 11.44
CA ALA A 95 6.65 5.40 12.05
C ALA A 95 5.88 4.28 11.33
N GLY A 96 5.11 4.61 10.28
CA GLY A 96 4.25 3.67 9.56
C GLY A 96 4.95 2.75 8.54
N GLY A 97 6.29 2.82 8.43
CA GLY A 97 7.02 2.07 7.40
C GLY A 97 6.76 2.60 5.99
N LEU A 98 6.81 1.75 4.95
CA LEU A 98 6.43 2.10 3.56
C LEU A 98 7.07 3.40 3.02
N ARG A 99 8.34 3.62 3.36
CA ARG A 99 9.09 4.87 3.15
C ARG A 99 9.67 5.08 1.75
N TYR A 100 9.57 4.09 0.89
CA TYR A 100 10.24 4.08 -0.41
C TYR A 100 9.59 5.12 -1.34
N HIS A 101 10.41 5.87 -2.09
CA HIS A 101 9.96 7.01 -2.89
C HIS A 101 9.19 6.59 -4.15
N GLY A 102 9.48 5.40 -4.67
CA GLY A 102 8.95 4.89 -5.92
C GLY A 102 7.89 3.81 -5.74
N MET A 103 7.46 3.24 -6.85
CA MET A 103 6.60 2.06 -6.89
C MET A 103 7.06 1.10 -7.97
N ALA A 104 6.83 -0.21 -7.81
CA ALA A 104 7.16 -1.18 -8.85
C ALA A 104 6.58 -0.75 -10.22
N PRO A 105 7.35 -0.83 -11.33
CA PRO A 105 6.90 -0.38 -12.65
C PRO A 105 5.58 -1.01 -13.11
N LEU A 106 5.42 -2.31 -12.87
CA LEU A 106 4.19 -3.03 -13.24
C LEU A 106 2.98 -2.60 -12.37
N VAL A 107 3.19 -2.33 -11.09
CA VAL A 107 2.13 -1.77 -10.22
C VAL A 107 1.75 -0.37 -10.71
N SER A 108 2.75 0.46 -11.03
CA SER A 108 2.53 1.80 -11.57
C SER A 108 1.74 1.76 -12.88
N GLN A 109 2.11 0.88 -13.80
CA GLN A 109 1.40 0.71 -15.07
C GLN A 109 -0.05 0.24 -14.87
N LEU A 110 -0.29 -0.68 -13.94
CA LEU A 110 -1.64 -1.17 -13.65
C LEU A 110 -2.52 -0.10 -12.99
N VAL A 111 -1.95 0.86 -12.24
CA VAL A 111 -2.66 2.06 -11.78
C VAL A 111 -3.05 2.95 -12.96
N GLU A 112 -2.14 3.22 -13.90
CA GLU A 112 -2.42 4.03 -15.10
C GLU A 112 -3.51 3.41 -15.99
N LEU A 113 -3.59 2.07 -16.01
CA LEU A 113 -4.62 1.33 -16.74
C LEU A 113 -5.96 1.25 -15.98
N GLY A 114 -6.03 1.75 -14.75
CA GLY A 114 -7.24 1.70 -13.92
C GLY A 114 -7.53 0.32 -13.30
N GLU A 115 -6.57 -0.61 -13.34
CA GLU A 115 -6.73 -1.96 -12.77
C GLU A 115 -6.49 -2.02 -11.26
N ILE A 116 -5.81 -1.01 -10.72
CA ILE A 116 -5.55 -0.84 -9.29
C ILE A 116 -6.12 0.50 -8.84
N ALA A 117 -6.86 0.50 -7.74
CA ALA A 117 -7.33 1.71 -7.07
C ALA A 117 -6.38 2.07 -5.92
N PRO A 118 -5.50 3.08 -6.08
CA PRO A 118 -4.64 3.52 -4.99
C PRO A 118 -5.41 4.38 -3.98
N THR A 119 -5.08 4.24 -2.71
CA THR A 119 -5.59 5.06 -1.61
C THR A 119 -4.50 5.29 -0.57
N ALA A 120 -4.57 6.39 0.16
CA ALA A 120 -3.59 6.75 1.17
C ALA A 120 -4.27 7.10 2.49
N TYR A 121 -3.70 6.64 3.60
CA TYR A 121 -4.18 6.95 4.95
C TYR A 121 -3.06 7.49 5.83
N THR A 122 -3.46 8.27 6.83
CA THR A 122 -2.52 8.80 7.81
C THR A 122 -1.99 7.69 8.72
N GLN A 123 -0.81 7.90 9.32
CA GLN A 123 -0.21 6.84 10.15
C GLN A 123 -1.08 6.58 11.38
N THR A 124 -1.68 7.61 11.99
CA THR A 124 -2.53 7.42 13.17
C THR A 124 -3.78 6.58 12.86
N GLU A 125 -4.41 6.78 11.70
CA GLU A 125 -5.52 5.95 11.24
C GLU A 125 -5.11 4.49 11.01
N CYS A 126 -3.91 4.27 10.46
CA CYS A 126 -3.38 2.93 10.26
C CYS A 126 -3.11 2.24 11.61
N PHE A 127 -2.46 2.92 12.56
CA PHE A 127 -2.23 2.35 13.89
C PHE A 127 -3.53 2.04 14.66
N ASP A 128 -4.54 2.90 14.56
CA ASP A 128 -5.87 2.65 15.14
C ASP A 128 -6.51 1.38 14.55
N ALA A 129 -6.45 1.23 13.23
CA ALA A 129 -6.92 0.03 12.53
C ALA A 129 -6.14 -1.23 12.96
N GLY A 130 -4.82 -1.11 13.10
CA GLY A 130 -3.94 -2.17 13.58
C GLY A 130 -4.28 -2.64 14.99
N ILE A 131 -4.53 -1.71 15.91
CA ILE A 131 -4.94 -2.03 17.29
C ILE A 131 -6.33 -2.66 17.32
N THR A 132 -7.25 -2.15 16.51
CA THR A 132 -8.59 -2.74 16.36
C THR A 132 -8.50 -4.20 15.90
N PHE A 133 -7.69 -4.46 14.87
CA PHE A 133 -7.44 -5.81 14.37
C PHE A 133 -6.77 -6.70 15.42
N ALA A 134 -5.74 -6.21 16.10
CA ALA A 134 -5.05 -6.99 17.13
C ALA A 134 -5.97 -7.37 18.31
N ARG A 135 -6.90 -6.49 18.69
CA ARG A 135 -7.91 -6.78 19.73
C ARG A 135 -8.96 -7.80 19.28
N ALA A 136 -9.30 -7.80 18.00
CA ALA A 136 -10.30 -8.72 17.45
C ALA A 136 -9.70 -10.10 17.12
N GLU A 137 -8.53 -10.14 16.50
CA GLU A 137 -7.94 -11.34 15.88
C GLU A 137 -6.72 -11.89 16.63
N GLY A 138 -6.20 -11.15 17.62
CA GLY A 138 -5.09 -11.60 18.47
C GLY A 138 -3.69 -11.54 17.82
N ILE A 139 -3.57 -11.04 16.60
CA ILE A 139 -2.28 -10.84 15.91
C ILE A 139 -1.95 -9.35 15.90
N VAL A 140 -0.73 -8.99 16.33
CA VAL A 140 -0.24 -7.61 16.20
C VAL A 140 0.38 -7.42 14.80
N PRO A 141 -0.26 -6.66 13.89
CA PRO A 141 0.29 -6.36 12.56
C PRO A 141 1.57 -5.52 12.61
N ALA A 142 2.44 -5.64 11.59
CA ALA A 142 3.51 -4.66 11.37
C ALA A 142 2.93 -3.27 11.05
N PRO A 143 3.63 -2.16 11.35
CA PRO A 143 3.21 -0.82 10.95
C PRO A 143 2.89 -0.68 9.45
N GLU A 144 3.62 -1.38 8.58
CA GLU A 144 3.31 -1.49 7.16
C GLU A 144 1.97 -2.17 6.92
N ALA A 145 1.75 -3.33 7.56
CA ALA A 145 0.54 -4.15 7.38
C ALA A 145 -0.73 -3.45 7.89
N ASN A 146 -0.60 -2.52 8.84
CA ASN A 146 -1.70 -1.66 9.30
C ASN A 146 -2.40 -0.91 8.17
N HIS A 147 -1.68 -0.55 7.11
CA HIS A 147 -2.27 0.09 5.94
C HIS A 147 -3.23 -0.85 5.21
N ALA A 148 -2.85 -2.12 5.03
CA ALA A 148 -3.73 -3.12 4.43
C ALA A 148 -4.95 -3.40 5.32
N VAL A 149 -4.75 -3.49 6.64
CA VAL A 149 -5.83 -3.65 7.62
C VAL A 149 -6.80 -2.47 7.57
N LYS A 150 -6.29 -1.23 7.56
CA LYS A 150 -7.11 -0.01 7.42
C LYS A 150 -7.92 -0.06 6.12
N GLY A 151 -7.29 -0.41 5.00
CA GLY A 151 -7.99 -0.56 3.72
C GLY A 151 -9.09 -1.62 3.75
N ALA A 152 -8.82 -2.78 4.35
CA ALA A 152 -9.81 -3.86 4.49
C ALA A 152 -11.00 -3.45 5.36
N ILE A 153 -10.74 -2.76 6.49
CA ILE A 153 -11.80 -2.20 7.35
C ILE A 153 -12.62 -1.17 6.58
N THR A 154 -11.98 -0.27 5.81
CA THR A 154 -12.70 0.72 5.00
C THR A 154 -13.62 0.04 3.96
N GLU A 155 -13.13 -0.98 3.25
CA GLU A 155 -13.95 -1.71 2.27
C GLU A 155 -15.10 -2.47 2.95
N ALA A 156 -14.87 -3.04 4.14
CA ALA A 156 -15.93 -3.68 4.94
C ALA A 156 -17.01 -2.67 5.38
N MET A 157 -16.60 -1.48 5.81
CA MET A 157 -17.52 -0.40 6.15
C MET A 157 -18.32 0.09 4.92
N ARG A 158 -17.68 0.17 3.75
CA ARG A 158 -18.38 0.46 2.49
C ARG A 158 -19.43 -0.59 2.16
N CYS A 159 -19.12 -1.87 2.33
CA CYS A 159 -20.08 -2.96 2.12
C CYS A 159 -21.28 -2.87 3.07
N LYS A 160 -21.03 -2.49 4.34
CA LYS A 160 -22.09 -2.23 5.32
C LYS A 160 -23.00 -1.08 4.93
N GLU A 161 -22.44 0.02 4.43
CA GLU A 161 -23.21 1.19 3.94
C GLU A 161 -24.04 0.87 2.70
N GLU A 162 -23.46 0.09 1.77
CA GLU A 162 -24.14 -0.38 0.56
C GLU A 162 -25.16 -1.50 0.83
N GLY A 163 -25.12 -2.13 2.02
CA GLY A 163 -25.99 -3.26 2.38
C GLY A 163 -25.67 -4.55 1.60
N VAL A 164 -24.41 -4.72 1.18
CA VAL A 164 -23.96 -5.88 0.39
C VAL A 164 -22.96 -6.72 1.18
N SER A 165 -22.95 -8.03 0.91
CA SER A 165 -21.91 -8.93 1.40
C SER A 165 -20.87 -9.12 0.31
N ARG A 166 -19.58 -8.96 0.65
CA ARG A 166 -18.45 -9.17 -0.26
C ARG A 166 -17.31 -9.89 0.46
N ALA A 167 -16.60 -10.76 -0.25
CA ALA A 167 -15.36 -11.37 0.21
C ALA A 167 -14.18 -10.39 0.03
N ILE A 168 -13.50 -10.06 1.13
CA ILE A 168 -12.35 -9.15 1.16
C ILE A 168 -11.10 -9.94 1.55
N LEU A 169 -10.20 -10.14 0.59
CA LEU A 169 -8.89 -10.74 0.80
C LEU A 169 -7.86 -9.63 1.00
N PHE A 170 -7.05 -9.69 2.07
CA PHE A 170 -5.97 -8.73 2.25
C PHE A 170 -4.65 -9.39 2.66
N ASN A 171 -3.53 -8.73 2.32
CA ASN A 171 -2.20 -9.22 2.69
C ASN A 171 -1.78 -8.70 4.07
N LEU A 172 -1.76 -9.55 5.08
CA LEU A 172 -1.08 -9.27 6.35
C LEU A 172 0.43 -9.53 6.18
N CYS A 173 1.15 -8.55 5.62
CA CYS A 173 2.50 -8.72 5.11
C CYS A 173 3.60 -8.96 6.18
N GLY A 174 3.27 -8.79 7.46
CA GLY A 174 4.20 -8.99 8.58
C GLY A 174 3.56 -8.77 9.95
N HIS A 175 4.22 -9.24 10.99
CA HIS A 175 3.84 -9.02 12.39
C HIS A 175 4.64 -7.87 13.01
N GLY A 176 4.07 -7.18 14.00
CA GLY A 176 4.68 -6.00 14.63
C GLY A 176 5.55 -6.28 15.86
N TYR A 177 5.88 -7.54 16.16
CA TYR A 177 6.62 -7.88 17.39
C TYR A 177 7.99 -7.19 17.53
N PHE A 178 8.62 -6.79 16.42
CA PHE A 178 9.88 -6.05 16.43
C PHE A 178 9.70 -4.53 16.22
N ASP A 179 8.46 -4.07 16.09
CA ASP A 179 8.08 -2.68 15.83
C ASP A 179 7.28 -2.09 17.00
N MET A 180 7.34 -2.73 18.18
CA MET A 180 6.56 -2.36 19.37
C MET A 180 6.83 -0.92 19.86
N GLN A 181 7.99 -0.36 19.51
CA GLN A 181 8.28 1.04 19.81
C GLN A 181 7.30 1.98 19.08
N ALA A 182 6.98 1.72 17.82
CA ALA A 182 6.03 2.53 17.05
C ALA A 182 4.62 2.47 17.66
N TYR A 183 4.18 1.29 18.10
CA TYR A 183 2.92 1.13 18.85
C TYR A 183 2.95 1.84 20.21
N THR A 184 4.08 1.81 20.90
CA THR A 184 4.25 2.52 22.18
C THR A 184 4.13 4.03 21.99
N ASP A 185 4.76 4.56 20.94
CA ASP A 185 4.70 5.98 20.62
C ASP A 185 3.31 6.41 20.15
N TYR A 186 2.59 5.57 19.39
CA TYR A 186 1.17 5.79 19.08
C TYR A 186 0.31 5.87 20.34
N ASN A 187 0.41 4.88 21.23
CA ASN A 187 -0.38 4.83 22.47
C ASN A 187 -0.04 5.97 23.44
N ALA A 188 1.18 6.50 23.36
CA ALA A 188 1.61 7.68 24.10
C ALA A 188 1.21 9.01 23.46
N GLY A 189 0.51 8.98 22.31
CA GLY A 189 0.09 10.18 21.58
C GLY A 189 1.23 10.97 20.95
N LYS A 190 2.36 10.31 20.63
CA LYS A 190 3.55 10.95 20.06
C LYS A 190 3.61 10.90 18.53
N LEU A 191 2.77 10.09 17.89
CA LEU A 191 2.72 10.05 16.43
C LEU A 191 1.93 11.25 15.92
N GLU A 192 2.54 11.98 14.99
CA GLU A 192 1.96 13.15 14.35
C GLU A 192 1.68 12.86 12.88
N ASP A 193 0.51 13.25 12.40
CA ASP A 193 0.21 13.22 10.98
C ASP A 193 0.68 14.53 10.35
N HIS A 194 1.58 14.41 9.39
CA HIS A 194 2.07 15.57 8.67
C HIS A 194 1.23 15.77 7.41
N ALA A 195 0.93 17.03 7.11
CA ALA A 195 0.41 17.36 5.81
C ALA A 195 1.48 17.03 4.75
N TYR A 196 1.04 16.50 3.62
CA TYR A 196 1.87 16.31 2.44
C TYR A 196 2.54 17.63 2.03
N ASP A 197 3.87 17.70 2.12
CA ASP A 197 4.62 18.89 1.71
C ASP A 197 4.84 18.88 0.19
N GLU A 198 3.99 19.61 -0.51
CA GLU A 198 4.07 19.75 -1.97
C GLU A 198 5.41 20.35 -2.42
N SER A 199 6.03 21.21 -1.60
CA SER A 199 7.27 21.90 -1.95
C SER A 199 8.47 20.97 -1.87
N GLU A 200 8.56 20.12 -0.85
CA GLU A 200 9.63 19.11 -0.72
C GLU A 200 9.56 18.09 -1.87
N VAL A 201 8.36 17.61 -2.20
CA VAL A 201 8.19 16.69 -3.31
C VAL A 201 8.46 17.37 -4.64
N ALA A 202 8.04 18.62 -4.85
CA ALA A 202 8.36 19.36 -6.07
C ALA A 202 9.88 19.55 -6.24
N MET A 203 10.62 19.82 -5.15
CA MET A 203 12.09 19.88 -5.18
C MET A 203 12.71 18.52 -5.53
N ALA A 204 12.24 17.43 -4.93
CA ALA A 204 12.73 16.09 -5.26
C ALA A 204 12.44 15.72 -6.73
N LEU A 205 11.25 16.04 -7.22
CA LEU A 205 10.84 15.82 -8.61
C LEU A 205 11.58 16.71 -9.62
N ALA A 206 12.08 17.88 -9.21
CA ALA A 206 12.94 18.71 -10.05
C ALA A 206 14.30 18.05 -10.33
N GLY A 207 14.72 17.12 -9.47
CA GLY A 207 15.93 16.31 -9.64
C GLY A 207 15.77 15.09 -10.55
N LEU A 208 14.59 14.88 -11.15
CA LEU A 208 14.36 13.74 -12.04
C LEU A 208 15.33 13.74 -13.24
N PRO A 209 15.79 12.56 -13.66
CA PRO A 209 16.68 12.44 -14.81
C PRO A 209 15.98 12.86 -16.10
N SER A 210 16.70 13.59 -16.96
CA SER A 210 16.22 13.92 -18.30
C SER A 210 16.21 12.66 -19.16
N VAL A 211 15.06 12.34 -19.75
CA VAL A 211 14.94 11.26 -20.74
C VAL A 211 14.83 11.91 -22.12
N ALA A 212 15.68 11.47 -23.05
CA ALA A 212 15.71 11.94 -24.43
C ALA A 212 14.61 11.29 -25.30
#